data_AF-A0A7V3DES2-F1
#
_entry.id   AF-A0A7V3DES2-F1
#
_cell.length_a   1.000
_cell.length_b   1.000
_cell.length_c   1.000
_cell.angle_alpha   90.00
_cell.angle_beta   90.00
_cell.angle_gamma   90.00
#
_symmetry.space_group_name_H-M   'P 1'
#
loop_
_entity.id
_entity.type
_entity.pdbx_description
1 polymer ?
#
loop_
_entity_poly.entity_id
_entity_poly.type
_entity_poly.pdbx_seq_one_letter_code
_entity_poly.pdbx_strand_id
1 'polypeptide(L)'
;MSKIRFRTDRCASRIGAGSMATESTMGKSIEEAVKISPQMILDTLDGLPEESVHCALLASNTLKEAIKNYSHTKRDHPDPRGKED
;
A
#
# COMPACT_ATOMS: atom_id res chain seq x y z
N MET A 1 12.13 -4.32 2.35
CA MET A 1 11.34 -5.08 1.35
C MET A 1 11.92 -4.86 -0.03
N SER A 2 12.11 -5.90 -0.86
CA SER A 2 12.78 -5.78 -2.17
C SER A 2 11.83 -5.44 -3.33
N LYS A 3 10.54 -5.84 -3.26
CA LYS A 3 9.55 -5.56 -4.30
C LYS A 3 8.16 -5.35 -3.69
N ILE A 4 7.48 -4.28 -4.08
CA ILE A 4 6.10 -3.97 -3.69
C ILE A 4 5.34 -3.51 -4.93
N ARG A 5 4.08 -3.95 -5.06
CA ARG A 5 3.22 -3.66 -6.21
C ARG A 5 1.79 -3.47 -5.75
N PHE A 6 1.05 -2.56 -6.38
CA PHE A 6 -0.37 -2.33 -6.13
C PHE A 6 -1.18 -2.47 -7.42
N ARG A 7 -2.48 -2.77 -7.29
CA ARG A 7 -3.44 -2.74 -8.39
C ARG A 7 -4.71 -2.08 -7.87
N THR A 8 -5.24 -1.13 -8.63
CA THR A 8 -6.47 -0.40 -8.29
C THR A 8 -7.30 -0.17 -9.56
N ASP A 9 -8.60 -0.01 -9.40
CA ASP A 9 -9.55 0.26 -10.46
C ASP A 9 -9.71 1.77 -10.70
N ARG A 10 -9.80 2.15 -11.99
CA ARG A 10 -9.90 3.48 -12.64
C ARG A 10 -10.41 4.66 -11.78
N CYS A 11 -9.63 5.10 -10.80
CA CYS A 11 -9.82 6.35 -10.06
C CYS A 11 -8.45 6.99 -9.82
N ALA A 12 -8.22 8.20 -10.37
CA ALA A 12 -6.92 8.86 -10.33
C ALA A 12 -6.41 9.05 -8.88
N SER A 13 -7.30 9.40 -7.96
CA SER A 13 -7.00 9.56 -6.53
C SER A 13 -6.51 8.26 -5.88
N ARG A 14 -7.09 7.11 -6.26
CA ARG A 14 -6.64 5.80 -5.78
C ARG A 14 -5.30 5.38 -6.38
N ILE A 15 -5.04 5.73 -7.64
CA ILE A 15 -3.75 5.48 -8.28
C ILE A 15 -2.65 6.26 -7.56
N GLY A 16 -2.88 7.55 -7.29
CA GLY A 16 -1.95 8.39 -6.54
C GLY A 16 -1.69 7.85 -5.12
N ALA A 17 -2.76 7.53 -4.38
CA ALA A 17 -2.63 6.97 -3.04
C ALA A 17 -1.89 5.63 -3.02
N GLY A 18 -2.19 4.73 -3.98
CA GLY A 18 -1.52 3.44 -4.10
C GLY A 18 -0.03 3.57 -4.45
N SER A 19 0.30 4.48 -5.37
CA SER A 19 1.69 4.76 -5.76
C SER A 19 2.49 5.32 -4.59
N MET A 20 1.95 6.29 -3.85
CA MET A 20 2.63 6.85 -2.68
C MET A 20 2.76 5.86 -1.55
N ALA A 21 1.75 5.00 -1.33
CA ALA A 21 1.86 3.92 -0.36
C ALA A 21 3.01 2.96 -0.73
N THR A 22 3.18 2.61 -2.02
CA THR A 22 4.28 1.74 -2.45
C THR A 22 5.66 2.40 -2.32
N GLU A 23 5.80 3.65 -2.76
CA GLU A 23 7.07 4.39 -2.65
C GLU A 23 7.46 4.60 -1.18
N SER A 24 6.50 4.97 -0.33
CA SER A 24 6.69 5.16 1.10
C SER A 24 7.10 3.88 1.83
N THR A 25 6.88 2.71 1.23
CA THR A 25 7.21 1.40 1.80
C THR A 25 8.52 0.83 1.26
N MET A 26 8.97 1.28 0.09
CA MET A 26 10.18 0.77 -0.54
C MET A 26 11.39 1.07 0.34
N GLY A 27 12.32 0.10 0.45
CA GLY A 27 13.50 0.24 1.31
C GLY A 27 13.25 0.06 2.82
N LYS A 28 12.01 0.14 3.31
CA LYS A 28 11.68 -0.05 4.73
C LYS A 28 11.65 -1.53 5.15
N SER A 29 11.85 -1.78 6.46
CA SER A 29 11.61 -3.07 7.09
C SER A 29 10.10 -3.38 7.15
N ILE A 30 9.74 -4.64 7.40
CA ILE A 30 8.33 -5.05 7.59
C ILE A 30 7.70 -4.27 8.75
N GLU A 31 8.43 -4.10 9.85
CA GLU A 31 7.94 -3.42 11.06
C GLU A 31 7.73 -1.92 10.81
N GLU A 32 8.58 -1.31 9.99
CA GLU A 32 8.44 0.07 9.55
C GLU A 32 7.29 0.25 8.58
N ALA A 33 7.11 -0.69 7.65
CA ALA A 33 6.04 -0.68 6.66
C ALA A 33 4.65 -0.73 7.32
N VAL A 34 4.48 -1.51 8.39
CA VAL A 34 3.21 -1.58 9.15
C VAL A 34 2.85 -0.25 9.82
N LYS A 35 3.83 0.61 10.10
CA LYS A 35 3.63 1.92 10.73
C LYS A 35 3.16 2.99 9.74
N ILE A 36 3.12 2.72 8.43
CA ILE A 36 2.65 3.67 7.42
C ILE A 36 1.18 4.01 7.68
N SER A 37 0.93 5.26 8.03
CA SER A 37 -0.39 5.78 8.38
C SER A 37 -1.05 6.44 7.17
N PRO A 38 -2.39 6.58 7.17
CA PRO A 38 -3.09 7.37 6.16
C PRO A 38 -2.56 8.81 6.08
N GLN A 39 -2.25 9.41 7.24
CA GLN A 39 -1.69 10.76 7.31
C GLN A 39 -0.35 10.85 6.59
N MET A 40 0.55 9.88 6.78
CA MET A 40 1.84 9.86 6.08
C MET A 40 1.66 9.81 4.55
N ILE A 41 0.67 9.06 4.06
CA ILE A 41 0.35 8.99 2.62
C ILE A 41 -0.20 10.35 2.13
N LEU A 42 -1.05 11.02 2.92
CA LEU A 42 -1.61 12.33 2.60
C LEU A 42 -0.55 13.45 2.65
N ASP A 43 0.33 13.45 3.64
CA ASP A 43 1.42 14.41 3.81
C ASP A 43 2.39 14.31 2.62
N THR A 44 2.59 13.10 2.09
CA THR A 44 3.43 12.88 0.90
C THR A 44 2.76 13.38 -0.39
N LEU A 45 1.44 13.56 -0.38
CA LEU A 45 0.65 14.05 -1.52
C LEU A 45 0.42 15.57 -1.48
N ASP A 46 1.23 16.30 -0.69
CA ASP A 46 1.20 17.77 -0.56
C ASP A 46 -0.15 18.35 -0.09
N GLY A 47 -0.93 17.56 0.66
CA GLY A 47 -2.24 17.97 1.16
C GLY A 47 -3.33 17.89 0.10
N LEU A 48 -3.93 16.70 -0.03
CA LEU A 48 -5.11 16.50 -0.87
C LEU A 48 -6.40 17.00 -0.18
N PRO A 49 -7.44 17.36 -0.96
CA PRO A 49 -8.74 17.71 -0.42
C PRO A 49 -9.34 16.57 0.42
N GLU A 50 -10.17 16.91 1.40
CA GLU A 50 -10.75 16.00 2.42
C GLU A 50 -11.39 14.72 1.83
N GLU A 51 -11.93 14.84 0.61
CA GLU A 51 -12.46 13.73 -0.20
C GLU A 51 -11.45 12.60 -0.49
N SER A 52 -10.15 12.90 -0.44
CA SER A 52 -9.07 11.93 -0.69
C SER A 52 -8.60 11.20 0.57
N VAL A 53 -9.04 11.61 1.76
CA VAL A 53 -8.72 10.94 3.03
C VAL A 53 -9.18 9.49 3.01
N HIS A 54 -10.35 9.23 2.42
CA HIS A 54 -10.87 7.87 2.25
C HIS A 54 -9.91 6.99 1.41
N CYS A 55 -9.34 7.55 0.33
CA CYS A 55 -8.40 6.83 -0.53
C CYS A 55 -7.08 6.52 0.18
N ALA A 56 -6.56 7.46 0.98
CA ALA A 56 -5.36 7.24 1.78
C ALA A 56 -5.58 6.23 2.91
N LEU A 57 -6.75 6.27 3.57
CA LEU A 57 -7.16 5.29 4.57
C LEU A 57 -7.22 3.89 3.97
N LEU A 58 -7.87 3.76 2.81
CA LEU A 58 -7.97 2.50 2.09
C LEU A 58 -6.58 1.97 1.73
N ALA A 59 -5.71 2.81 1.16
CA ALA A 59 -4.35 2.43 0.78
C ALA A 59 -3.51 1.96 2.00
N SER A 60 -3.54 2.69 3.11
CA SER A 60 -2.84 2.30 4.35
C SER A 60 -3.36 0.98 4.92
N ASN A 61 -4.67 0.78 4.94
CA ASN A 61 -5.27 -0.46 5.43
C ASN A 61 -4.94 -1.65 4.53
N THR A 62 -5.07 -1.50 3.21
CA THR A 62 -4.69 -2.53 2.24
C THR A 62 -3.22 -2.92 2.37
N LEU A 63 -2.32 -1.93 2.55
CA LEU A 63 -0.91 -2.19 2.76
C LEU A 63 -0.67 -3.01 4.03
N LYS A 64 -1.30 -2.64 5.15
CA LYS A 64 -1.19 -3.38 6.42
C LYS A 64 -1.68 -4.81 6.29
N GLU A 65 -2.84 -5.01 5.65
CA GLU A 65 -3.38 -6.36 5.42
C GLU A 65 -2.49 -7.18 4.49
N ALA A 66 -1.90 -6.58 3.46
CA ALA A 66 -0.95 -7.26 2.58
C ALA A 66 0.33 -7.68 3.33
N ILE A 67 0.84 -6.84 4.24
CA ILE A 67 2.02 -7.16 5.07
C ILE A 67 1.69 -8.23 6.11
N LYS A 68 0.52 -8.13 6.77
CA LYS A 68 0.04 -9.18 7.67
C LYS A 68 -0.10 -10.50 6.92
N ASN A 69 -0.76 -10.48 5.76
CA ASN A 69 -0.87 -11.67 4.91
C ASN A 69 0.53 -12.20 4.55
N TYR A 70 1.46 -11.38 4.08
CA TYR A 70 2.84 -11.84 3.80
C TYR A 70 3.51 -12.51 5.02
N SER A 71 3.31 -11.96 6.21
CA SER A 71 3.84 -12.49 7.47
C SER A 71 3.19 -13.82 7.86
N HIS A 72 1.89 -13.99 7.57
CA HIS A 72 1.14 -15.23 7.83
C HIS A 72 1.37 -16.29 6.73
N THR A 73 1.53 -15.87 5.48
CA THR A 73 1.63 -16.69 4.27
C THR A 73 3.02 -17.32 4.06
N LYS A 74 4.05 -16.86 4.79
CA LYS A 74 5.27 -17.66 5.05
C LYS A 74 4.98 -19.06 5.63
N ARG A 75 3.72 -19.37 5.98
CA ARG A 75 3.28 -20.69 6.43
C ARG A 75 2.53 -21.54 5.39
N ASP A 76 1.77 -21.04 4.40
CA ASP A 76 0.94 -21.98 3.60
C ASP A 76 0.27 -21.56 2.25
N HIS A 77 0.63 -20.48 1.51
CA HIS A 77 0.01 -20.30 0.16
C HIS A 77 0.80 -19.45 -0.85
N PRO A 78 0.89 -19.83 -2.14
CA PRO A 78 1.52 -19.00 -3.17
C PRO A 78 0.65 -17.80 -3.58
N ASP A 79 1.31 -16.68 -3.88
CA ASP A 79 0.71 -15.46 -4.44
C ASP A 79 -0.01 -15.78 -5.77
N PRO A 80 -1.33 -15.58 -5.88
CA PRO A 80 -2.11 -15.95 -7.07
C PRO A 80 -1.84 -15.05 -8.30
N ARG A 81 -0.85 -14.15 -8.22
CA ARG A 81 -0.56 -13.13 -9.24
C ARG A 81 0.71 -13.40 -10.05
N GLY A 82 1.26 -14.61 -9.99
CA GLY A 82 2.42 -15.03 -10.78
C GLY A 82 2.20 -15.22 -12.30
N LYS A 83 1.17 -14.61 -12.90
CA LYS A 83 1.01 -14.54 -14.36
C LYS A 83 0.86 -13.08 -14.77
N GLU A 84 2.00 -12.49 -15.12
CA GLU A 84 2.09 -11.32 -16.00
C GLU A 84 2.33 -11.91 -17.40
N ASP A 85 1.30 -11.93 -18.26
CA ASP A 85 1.41 -12.05 -19.73
C ASP A 85 1.38 -10.64 -20.33
#